data_AF-A0A2V5QBN7-F1
#
_entry.id   AF-A0A2V5QBN7-F1
#
_cell.length_a   1.000
_cell.length_b   1.000
_cell.length_c   1.000
_cell.angle_alpha   90.00
_cell.angle_beta   90.00
_cell.angle_gamma   90.00
#
_symmetry.space_group_name_H-M   'P 1'
#
loop_
_entity.id
_entity.type
_entity.pdbx_description
1 polymer ?
#
loop_
_entity_poly.entity_id
_entity_poly.type
_entity_poly.pdbx_seq_one_letter_code
_entity_poly.pdbx_strand_id
1 'polypeptide(L)'
;MRRDIRTGFPFDEVSRKDYRNVERELRALWRLLRIKAKAYGFGWNTLEPIKSNGRVAAKYLAKYLSKAQSSDFRVGEERARLFGVWGRKRFVSHRFSWVSSRLWRRRLSWYAEDFGIGDVTETARLLGRDGWRAIVPALLKVVLPETSYQSWDWVGQCYRWDERGWRAYCEDLEYYSRVRSDERKVRLSRFRFYVAVGLSWGMKGARARRFAARKLDEACRPKQRYLDFMS
;
A
#
# COMPACT_ATOMS: atom_id res chain seq x y z
N MET A 1 -35.75 9.33 -40.44
CA MET A 1 -36.51 8.41 -39.57
C MET A 1 -35.62 8.07 -38.37
N ARG A 2 -35.94 8.58 -37.18
CA ARG A 2 -35.12 8.41 -35.96
C ARG A 2 -35.36 6.98 -35.45
N ARG A 3 -34.39 6.07 -35.59
CA ARG A 3 -34.55 4.68 -35.10
C ARG A 3 -34.51 4.67 -33.58
N ASP A 4 -35.42 3.91 -32.97
CA ASP A 4 -35.44 3.72 -31.52
C ASP A 4 -34.26 2.84 -31.10
N ILE A 5 -33.21 3.47 -30.57
CA ILE A 5 -32.01 2.80 -30.06
C ILE A 5 -32.27 1.98 -28.78
N ARG A 6 -33.41 2.17 -28.12
CA ARG A 6 -33.75 1.48 -26.87
C ARG A 6 -34.36 0.10 -27.14
N THR A 7 -35.24 0.01 -28.13
CA THR A 7 -35.94 -1.25 -28.45
C THR A 7 -35.43 -1.93 -29.72
N GLY A 8 -34.86 -1.16 -30.65
CA GLY A 8 -34.42 -1.67 -31.96
C GLY A 8 -32.94 -2.03 -32.06
N PHE A 9 -32.19 -2.06 -30.96
CA PHE A 9 -30.77 -2.41 -30.99
C PHE A 9 -30.58 -3.94 -30.98
N PRO A 10 -29.89 -4.53 -31.97
CA PRO A 10 -29.78 -5.99 -32.11
C PRO A 10 -28.68 -6.57 -31.20
N PHE A 11 -28.96 -6.66 -29.89
CA PHE A 11 -27.99 -7.11 -28.88
C PHE A 11 -27.39 -8.51 -29.17
N ASP A 12 -28.21 -9.45 -29.63
CA ASP A 12 -27.77 -10.84 -29.88
C ASP A 12 -26.83 -10.92 -31.08
N GLU A 13 -27.10 -10.16 -32.14
CA GLU A 13 -26.24 -10.07 -33.33
C GLU A 13 -24.90 -9.42 -32.99
N VAL A 14 -24.95 -8.30 -32.25
CA VAL A 14 -23.75 -7.59 -31.80
C VAL A 14 -22.87 -8.48 -30.92
N SER A 15 -23.48 -9.29 -30.04
CA SER A 15 -22.75 -10.28 -29.23
C SER A 15 -22.04 -11.34 -30.08
N ARG A 16 -22.56 -11.65 -31.26
CA ARG A 16 -21.95 -12.56 -32.26
C ARG A 16 -21.00 -11.84 -33.22
N LYS A 17 -20.73 -10.55 -32.99
CA LYS A 17 -19.92 -9.67 -33.85
C LYS A 17 -20.55 -9.42 -35.23
N ASP A 18 -21.85 -9.59 -35.36
CA ASP A 18 -22.60 -9.16 -36.54
C ASP A 18 -23.17 -7.76 -36.30
N TYR A 19 -22.78 -6.82 -37.16
CA TYR A 19 -23.13 -5.41 -37.04
C TYR A 19 -23.99 -4.90 -38.20
N ARG A 20 -24.46 -5.79 -39.08
CA ARG A 20 -25.19 -5.41 -40.30
C ARG A 20 -26.48 -4.64 -39.99
N ASN A 21 -27.18 -5.05 -38.93
CA ASN A 21 -28.43 -4.42 -38.50
C ASN A 21 -28.24 -3.25 -37.51
N VAL A 22 -26.99 -2.89 -37.19
CA VAL A 22 -26.68 -1.73 -36.35
C VAL A 22 -26.78 -0.45 -37.16
N GLU A 23 -27.39 0.58 -36.56
CA GLU A 23 -27.52 1.91 -37.15
C GLU A 23 -26.18 2.46 -37.65
N ARG A 24 -26.20 3.09 -38.83
CA ARG A 24 -25.01 3.62 -39.49
C ARG A 24 -24.27 4.65 -38.64
N GLU A 25 -25.00 5.53 -37.95
CA GLU A 25 -24.43 6.57 -37.08
C GLU A 25 -23.70 5.97 -35.89
N LEU A 26 -24.29 4.97 -35.24
CA LEU A 26 -23.65 4.26 -34.12
C LEU A 26 -22.37 3.53 -34.56
N ARG A 27 -22.40 2.88 -35.74
CA ARG A 27 -21.19 2.27 -36.33
C ARG A 27 -20.11 3.30 -36.65
N ALA A 28 -20.49 4.48 -37.13
CA ALA A 28 -19.55 5.58 -37.38
C ALA A 28 -18.91 6.09 -36.07
N LEU A 29 -19.72 6.25 -35.02
CA LEU A 29 -19.24 6.62 -33.68
C LEU A 29 -18.28 5.58 -33.10
N TRP A 30 -18.59 4.28 -33.21
CA TRP A 30 -17.69 3.21 -32.78
C TRP A 30 -16.36 3.22 -33.53
N ARG A 31 -16.39 3.48 -34.85
CA ARG A 31 -15.18 3.63 -35.65
C ARG A 31 -14.34 4.81 -35.16
N LEU A 32 -14.96 5.97 -34.92
CA LEU A 32 -14.30 7.15 -34.38
C LEU A 32 -13.64 6.86 -33.03
N LEU A 33 -14.37 6.22 -32.11
CA LEU A 33 -13.87 5.87 -30.78
C LEU A 33 -12.70 4.89 -30.84
N ARG A 34 -12.73 3.88 -31.71
CA ARG A 34 -11.62 2.94 -31.87
C ARG A 34 -10.33 3.62 -32.33
N ILE A 35 -10.45 4.62 -33.21
CA ILE A 35 -9.31 5.40 -33.70
C ILE A 35 -8.80 6.35 -32.60
N LYS A 36 -9.70 7.19 -32.06
CA LYS A 36 -9.32 8.24 -31.11
C LYS A 36 -8.90 7.67 -29.76
N ALA A 37 -9.64 6.72 -29.19
CA ALA A 37 -9.28 6.15 -27.90
C ALA A 37 -7.90 5.49 -27.90
N LYS A 38 -7.54 4.80 -29.01
CA LYS A 38 -6.20 4.26 -29.17
C LYS A 38 -5.14 5.36 -29.26
N ALA A 39 -5.39 6.42 -30.03
CA ALA A 39 -4.48 7.55 -30.16
C ALA A 39 -4.21 8.28 -28.83
N TYR A 40 -5.21 8.34 -27.94
CA TYR A 40 -5.08 8.93 -26.60
C TYR A 40 -4.72 7.92 -25.50
N GLY A 41 -4.41 6.66 -25.85
CA GLY A 41 -3.95 5.65 -24.89
C GLY A 41 -5.04 5.05 -23.97
N PHE A 42 -6.32 5.21 -24.30
CA PHE A 42 -7.44 4.62 -23.54
C PHE A 42 -7.65 3.12 -23.81
N GLY A 43 -7.10 2.59 -24.92
CA GLY A 43 -7.16 1.17 -25.24
C GLY A 43 -8.44 0.75 -25.96
N TRP A 44 -9.01 -0.40 -25.59
CA TRP A 44 -10.23 -0.94 -26.18
C TRP A 44 -11.46 -0.42 -25.43
N ASN A 45 -12.47 0.01 -26.17
CA ASN A 45 -13.71 0.54 -25.60
C ASN A 45 -14.93 0.06 -26.38
N THR A 46 -16.02 -0.14 -25.65
CA THR A 46 -17.30 -0.62 -26.14
C THR A 46 -18.38 0.39 -25.73
N LEU A 47 -19.25 0.76 -26.67
CA LEU A 47 -20.33 1.72 -26.42
C LEU A 47 -21.65 1.08 -26.88
N GLU A 48 -22.28 0.32 -26.00
CA GLU A 48 -23.59 -0.30 -26.27
C GLU A 48 -24.71 0.43 -25.51
N PRO A 49 -25.95 0.43 -26.02
CA PRO A 49 -27.09 0.88 -25.25
C PRO A 49 -27.26 0.08 -23.95
N ILE A 50 -27.85 0.70 -22.94
CA ILE A 50 -28.11 0.05 -21.65
C ILE A 50 -29.16 -1.04 -21.87
N LYS A 51 -28.78 -2.32 -21.69
CA LYS A 51 -29.66 -3.50 -21.84
C LYS A 51 -30.86 -3.51 -20.89
N SER A 52 -30.72 -2.88 -19.74
CA SER A 52 -31.72 -2.88 -18.67
C SER A 52 -32.65 -1.67 -18.74
N ASN A 53 -33.09 -1.13 -17.60
CA ASN A 53 -33.93 0.07 -17.52
C ASN A 53 -33.18 1.25 -16.88
N GLY A 54 -33.78 2.44 -16.96
CA GLY A 54 -33.20 3.68 -16.42
C GLY A 54 -32.95 3.65 -14.91
N ARG A 55 -33.72 2.86 -14.14
CA ARG A 55 -33.52 2.72 -12.68
C ARG A 55 -32.20 2.01 -12.36
N VAL A 56 -31.83 0.99 -13.13
CA VAL A 56 -30.54 0.30 -13.00
C VAL A 56 -29.39 1.23 -13.40
N ALA A 57 -29.56 2.02 -14.47
CA ALA A 57 -28.59 3.03 -14.88
C ALA A 57 -28.34 4.08 -13.78
N ALA A 58 -29.41 4.59 -13.17
CA ALA A 58 -29.34 5.54 -12.06
C ALA A 58 -28.62 4.95 -10.84
N LYS A 59 -28.93 3.70 -10.45
CA LYS A 59 -28.23 3.00 -9.37
C LYS A 59 -26.73 2.86 -9.66
N TYR A 60 -26.37 2.50 -10.89
CA TYR A 60 -24.98 2.37 -11.30
C TYR A 60 -24.26 3.71 -11.22
N LEU A 61 -24.85 4.79 -11.77
CA LEU A 61 -24.30 6.14 -11.70
C LEU A 61 -24.11 6.60 -10.24
N ALA A 62 -25.14 6.44 -9.40
CA ALA A 62 -25.09 6.80 -7.99
C ALA A 62 -23.95 6.07 -7.25
N LYS A 63 -23.76 4.77 -7.51
CA LYS A 63 -22.63 4.01 -6.93
C LYS A 63 -21.28 4.62 -7.28
N TYR A 64 -21.07 5.07 -8.52
CA TYR A 64 -19.79 5.66 -8.93
C TYR A 64 -19.63 7.08 -8.41
N LEU A 65 -20.70 7.88 -8.32
CA LEU A 65 -20.67 9.20 -7.68
C LEU A 65 -20.34 9.08 -6.19
N SER A 66 -20.98 8.15 -5.47
CA SER A 66 -20.66 7.88 -4.07
C SER A 66 -19.21 7.44 -3.90
N LYS A 67 -18.69 6.61 -4.81
CA LYS A 67 -17.26 6.22 -4.79
C LYS A 67 -16.31 7.39 -5.04
N ALA A 68 -16.68 8.36 -5.88
CA ALA A 68 -15.87 9.54 -6.13
C ALA A 68 -15.92 10.51 -4.94
N GLN A 69 -17.07 10.61 -4.26
CA GLN A 69 -17.22 11.38 -3.03
C GLN A 69 -16.55 10.70 -1.82
N SER A 70 -16.55 9.37 -1.79
CA SER A 70 -15.93 8.57 -0.73
C SER A 70 -14.49 8.15 -1.04
N SER A 71 -13.96 8.49 -2.23
CA SER A 71 -12.56 8.22 -2.52
C SER A 71 -11.75 9.21 -1.70
N ASP A 72 -11.09 8.68 -0.67
CA ASP A 72 -10.10 9.37 0.17
C ASP A 72 -8.89 9.77 -0.67
N PHE A 73 -9.05 10.66 -1.65
CA PHE A 73 -7.92 11.45 -2.12
C PHE A 73 -7.44 12.22 -0.90
N ARG A 74 -6.32 11.77 -0.33
CA ARG A 74 -5.63 12.58 0.67
C ARG A 74 -5.27 13.89 -0.01
N VAL A 75 -5.44 15.01 0.69
CA VAL A 75 -5.00 16.33 0.21
C VAL A 75 -3.56 16.19 -0.32
N GLY A 76 -3.36 16.53 -1.60
CA GLY A 76 -2.09 16.35 -2.32
C GLY A 76 -1.97 15.12 -3.23
N GLU A 77 -2.92 14.18 -3.21
CA GLU A 77 -2.95 12.99 -4.09
C GLU A 77 -3.96 13.14 -5.26
N GLU A 78 -4.61 14.29 -5.41
CA GLU A 78 -5.67 14.57 -6.41
C GLU A 78 -5.23 14.41 -7.87
N ARG A 79 -3.92 14.48 -8.14
CA ARG A 79 -3.32 14.32 -9.47
C ARG A 79 -2.81 12.90 -9.75
N ALA A 80 -2.99 11.96 -8.82
CA ALA A 80 -2.53 10.60 -8.99
C ALA A 80 -3.54 9.73 -9.78
N ARG A 81 -3.04 8.95 -10.74
CA ARG A 81 -3.83 7.88 -11.38
C ARG A 81 -4.01 6.73 -10.40
N LEU A 82 -5.26 6.47 -9.98
CA LEU A 82 -5.61 5.27 -9.23
C LEU A 82 -5.44 4.04 -10.13
N PHE A 83 -4.56 3.13 -9.72
CA PHE A 83 -4.35 1.84 -10.38
C PHE A 83 -4.83 0.73 -9.47
N GLY A 84 -5.92 0.06 -9.85
CA GLY A 84 -6.42 -1.13 -9.18
C GLY A 84 -6.15 -2.37 -10.02
N VAL A 85 -5.55 -3.40 -9.44
CA VAL A 85 -5.38 -4.71 -10.09
C VAL A 85 -6.42 -5.68 -9.55
N TRP A 86 -7.07 -6.41 -10.45
CA TRP A 86 -7.98 -7.50 -10.10
C TRP A 86 -7.35 -8.84 -10.52
N GLY A 87 -7.31 -9.83 -9.61
CA GLY A 87 -6.82 -11.19 -9.88
C GLY A 87 -5.40 -11.52 -9.37
N ARG A 88 -4.93 -12.76 -9.66
CA ARG A 88 -3.63 -13.32 -9.22
C ARG A 88 -2.45 -12.98 -10.16
N LYS A 89 -2.30 -11.74 -10.63
CA LYS A 89 -1.16 -11.36 -11.49
C LYS A 89 0.00 -10.75 -10.70
N ARG A 90 1.20 -11.16 -11.10
CA ARG A 90 2.52 -10.86 -10.51
C ARG A 90 2.69 -9.37 -10.21
N PHE A 91 3.07 -9.08 -8.96
CA PHE A 91 3.62 -7.79 -8.56
C PHE A 91 4.98 -7.63 -9.26
N VAL A 92 5.05 -6.82 -10.30
CA VAL A 92 6.34 -6.24 -10.70
C VAL A 92 6.57 -5.11 -9.71
N SER A 93 7.54 -5.25 -8.82
CA SER A 93 7.98 -4.18 -7.93
C SER A 93 8.46 -3.02 -8.80
N HIS A 94 7.60 -2.04 -9.05
CA HIS A 94 8.05 -0.80 -9.65
C HIS A 94 8.93 -0.09 -8.61
N ARG A 95 10.00 0.56 -9.04
CA ARG A 95 10.80 1.48 -8.20
C ARG A 95 9.98 2.69 -7.69
N PHE A 96 8.69 2.73 -8.02
CA PHE A 96 7.73 3.68 -7.51
C PHE A 96 7.14 3.18 -6.19
N SER A 97 7.13 4.06 -5.19
CA SER A 97 6.44 3.78 -3.94
C SER A 97 5.90 5.06 -3.33
N TRP A 98 4.70 4.98 -2.75
CA TRP A 98 4.07 6.14 -2.15
C TRP A 98 4.89 6.67 -0.97
N VAL A 99 4.95 7.99 -0.82
CA VAL A 99 5.56 8.61 0.37
C VAL A 99 4.85 8.13 1.65
N SER A 100 3.57 7.74 1.57
CA SER A 100 2.77 7.22 2.69
C SER A 100 3.28 5.88 3.20
N SER A 101 3.94 5.11 2.34
CA SER A 101 4.57 3.83 2.68
C SER A 101 6.00 3.95 3.21
N ARG A 102 6.53 5.18 3.37
CA ARG A 102 7.90 5.41 3.85
C ARG A 102 8.14 4.81 5.23
N LEU A 103 7.27 5.10 6.20
CA LEU A 103 7.42 4.64 7.58
C LEU A 103 7.32 3.12 7.68
N TRP A 104 6.41 2.53 6.91
CA TRP A 104 6.31 1.08 6.78
C TRP A 104 7.63 0.46 6.29
N ARG A 105 8.23 1.02 5.22
CA ARG A 105 9.55 0.56 4.76
C ARG A 105 10.64 0.76 5.80
N ARG A 106 10.64 1.88 6.53
CA ARG A 106 11.60 2.12 7.61
C ARG A 106 11.50 1.09 8.72
N ARG A 107 10.28 0.66 9.08
CA ARG A 107 10.06 -0.46 10.02
C ARG A 107 10.64 -1.77 9.48
N LEU A 108 10.41 -2.06 8.20
CA LEU A 108 10.97 -3.24 7.54
C LEU A 108 12.50 -3.20 7.51
N SER A 109 13.09 -2.06 7.14
CA SER A 109 14.55 -1.87 7.13
C SER A 109 15.13 -2.03 8.53
N TRP A 110 14.53 -1.40 9.54
CA TRP A 110 14.96 -1.55 10.93
C TRP A 110 14.92 -3.01 11.39
N TYR A 111 13.83 -3.74 11.06
CA TYR A 111 13.75 -5.16 11.34
C TYR A 111 14.83 -5.95 10.61
N ALA A 112 15.05 -5.70 9.32
CA ALA A 112 16.07 -6.41 8.55
C ALA A 112 17.48 -6.17 9.12
N GLU A 113 17.82 -4.92 9.43
CA GLU A 113 19.11 -4.54 10.02
C GLU A 113 19.33 -5.18 11.39
N ASP A 114 18.30 -5.22 12.24
CA ASP A 114 18.42 -5.75 13.61
C ASP A 114 18.58 -7.28 13.66
N PHE A 115 18.09 -7.96 12.62
CA PHE A 115 18.16 -9.41 12.48
C PHE A 115 19.19 -9.87 11.44
N GLY A 116 19.96 -8.95 10.85
CA GLY A 116 21.00 -9.28 9.86
C GLY A 116 20.44 -9.90 8.59
N ILE A 117 19.24 -9.51 8.18
CA ILE A 117 18.54 -10.04 7.00
C ILE A 117 18.99 -9.23 5.78
N GLY A 118 19.73 -9.87 4.88
CA GLY A 118 20.20 -9.25 3.64
C GLY A 118 19.18 -9.34 2.51
N ASP A 119 18.31 -10.36 2.54
CA ASP A 119 17.34 -10.61 1.48
C ASP A 119 15.93 -10.97 1.99
N VAL A 120 14.92 -10.64 1.17
CA VAL A 120 13.51 -10.94 1.45
C VAL A 120 13.27 -12.45 1.54
N THR A 121 14.02 -13.29 0.81
CA THR A 121 13.86 -14.75 0.91
C THR A 121 14.32 -15.28 2.27
N GLU A 122 15.31 -14.65 2.90
CA GLU A 122 15.75 -14.99 4.26
C GLU A 122 14.68 -14.64 5.30
N THR A 123 13.94 -13.55 5.08
CA THR A 123 12.79 -13.19 5.94
C THR A 123 11.74 -14.31 5.96
N ALA A 124 11.42 -14.87 4.80
CA ALA A 124 10.46 -15.96 4.68
C ALA A 124 10.96 -17.26 5.34
N ARG A 125 12.28 -17.53 5.27
CA ARG A 125 12.91 -18.66 5.98
C ARG A 125 12.87 -18.48 7.49
N LEU A 126 13.19 -17.28 7.99
CA LEU A 126 13.23 -16.97 9.42
C LEU A 126 11.86 -16.98 10.09
N LEU A 127 10.84 -16.47 9.40
CA LEU A 127 9.49 -16.34 9.96
C LEU A 127 8.58 -17.53 9.62
N GLY A 128 8.97 -18.38 8.67
CA GLY A 128 8.10 -19.42 8.16
C GLY A 128 6.87 -18.87 7.42
N ARG A 129 5.92 -19.74 7.10
CA ARG A 129 4.76 -19.41 6.25
C ARG A 129 3.85 -18.34 6.87
N ASP A 130 3.68 -18.36 8.19
CA ASP A 130 2.72 -17.51 8.90
C ASP A 130 3.35 -16.56 9.93
N GLY A 131 4.67 -16.63 10.20
CA GLY A 131 5.29 -15.79 11.22
C GLY A 131 5.22 -14.30 10.90
N TRP A 132 5.08 -13.93 9.63
CA TRP A 132 4.78 -12.57 9.22
C TRP A 132 3.49 -12.03 9.88
N ARG A 133 2.42 -12.83 9.92
CA ARG A 133 1.15 -12.44 10.55
C ARG A 133 1.29 -12.21 12.05
N ALA A 134 2.21 -12.93 12.70
CA ALA A 134 2.49 -12.77 14.12
C ALA A 134 3.30 -11.51 14.43
N ILE A 135 4.27 -11.15 13.58
CA ILE A 135 5.15 -10.01 13.87
C ILE A 135 4.60 -8.67 13.40
N VAL A 136 3.82 -8.61 12.32
CA VAL A 136 3.32 -7.35 11.74
C VAL A 136 2.58 -6.48 12.77
N PRO A 137 1.63 -7.01 13.57
CA PRO A 137 0.95 -6.19 14.56
C PRO A 137 1.89 -5.57 15.59
N ALA A 138 2.95 -6.28 15.97
CA ALA A 138 3.95 -5.78 16.90
C ALA A 138 4.92 -4.79 16.23
N LEU A 139 5.30 -5.04 14.97
CA LEU A 139 6.14 -4.15 14.17
C LEU A 139 5.48 -2.80 13.91
N LEU A 140 4.16 -2.78 13.70
CA LEU A 140 3.40 -1.53 13.53
C LEU A 140 3.30 -0.71 14.82
N LYS A 141 3.55 -1.34 15.99
CA LYS A 141 3.43 -0.73 17.32
C LYS A 141 4.78 -0.48 17.99
N VAL A 142 5.89 -0.75 17.30
CA VAL A 142 7.23 -0.47 17.84
C VAL A 142 7.54 1.01 17.68
N VAL A 143 8.10 1.66 18.69
CA VAL A 143 8.64 3.01 18.53
C VAL A 143 10.08 2.87 18.01
N LEU A 144 10.30 3.33 16.78
CA LEU A 144 11.61 3.28 16.12
C LEU A 144 12.57 4.35 16.67
N PRO A 145 13.87 4.31 16.36
CA PRO A 145 14.74 5.47 16.54
C PRO A 145 14.20 6.71 15.80
N GLU A 146 14.40 7.91 16.34
CA GLU A 146 13.92 9.18 15.76
C GLU A 146 14.33 9.36 14.28
N THR A 147 15.58 8.97 13.96
CA THR A 147 16.13 9.00 12.60
C THR A 147 15.32 8.20 11.59
N SER A 148 14.52 7.22 12.04
CA SER A 148 13.64 6.43 11.17
C SER A 148 12.39 7.19 10.74
N TYR A 149 11.97 8.20 11.51
CA TYR A 149 10.82 9.04 11.19
C TYR A 149 11.21 10.26 10.37
N GLN A 150 12.43 10.76 10.60
CA GLN A 150 13.00 11.92 9.91
C GLN A 150 13.27 11.64 8.43
N SER A 151 13.23 12.70 7.63
CA SER A 151 13.66 12.70 6.23
C SER A 151 15.07 13.27 6.10
N TRP A 152 15.85 12.73 5.17
CA TRP A 152 17.15 13.30 4.80
C TRP A 152 16.93 14.60 4.02
N ASP A 153 17.45 15.71 4.56
CA ASP A 153 17.54 16.99 3.88
C ASP A 153 18.84 17.06 3.09
N TRP A 154 18.74 17.10 1.76
CA TRP A 154 19.89 17.16 0.86
C TRP A 154 20.63 18.49 0.92
N VAL A 155 19.95 19.58 1.30
CA VAL A 155 20.57 20.92 1.39
C VAL A 155 21.36 21.03 2.67
N GLY A 156 20.74 20.68 3.80
CA GLY A 156 21.37 20.72 5.11
C GLY A 156 22.29 19.53 5.43
N GLN A 157 22.31 18.50 4.57
CA GLN A 157 22.99 17.21 4.80
C GLN A 157 22.70 16.62 6.19
N CYS A 158 21.46 16.72 6.63
CA CYS A 158 21.04 16.28 7.96
C CYS A 158 19.64 15.67 7.95
N TYR A 159 19.34 14.86 8.96
CA TYR A 159 17.99 14.37 9.16
C TYR A 159 17.12 15.46 9.80
N ARG A 160 15.97 15.74 9.19
CA ARG A 160 14.99 16.72 9.71
C ARG A 160 13.62 16.08 9.89
N TRP A 161 12.89 16.60 10.87
CA TRP A 161 11.48 16.28 11.05
C TRP A 161 10.67 16.89 9.93
N ASP A 162 9.86 16.05 9.27
CA ASP A 162 8.74 16.51 8.48
C ASP A 162 7.42 16.24 9.24
N GLU A 163 6.34 16.88 8.80
CA GLU A 163 5.03 16.77 9.46
C GLU A 163 4.58 15.31 9.61
N ARG A 164 4.81 14.50 8.58
CA ARG A 164 4.42 13.09 8.56
C ARG A 164 5.23 12.25 9.56
N GLY A 165 6.54 12.42 9.60
CA GLY A 165 7.43 11.72 10.51
C GLY A 165 7.12 12.09 11.96
N TRP A 166 6.95 13.39 12.22
CA TRP A 166 6.58 13.89 13.54
C TRP A 166 5.25 13.32 14.02
N ARG A 167 4.20 13.41 13.19
CA ARG A 167 2.88 12.86 13.53
C ARG A 167 2.93 11.37 13.84
N ALA A 168 3.60 10.58 13.01
CA ALA A 168 3.70 9.14 13.23
C ALA A 168 4.49 8.81 14.50
N TYR A 169 5.53 9.58 14.81
CA TYR A 169 6.28 9.42 16.05
C TYR A 169 5.40 9.69 17.27
N CYS A 170 4.61 10.78 17.24
CA CYS A 170 3.64 11.09 18.29
C CYS A 170 2.58 9.98 18.44
N GLU A 171 1.99 9.51 17.34
CA GLU A 171 0.99 8.43 17.34
C GLU A 171 1.55 7.13 17.95
N ASP A 172 2.80 6.77 17.62
CA ASP A 172 3.47 5.60 18.17
C ASP A 172 3.75 5.75 19.68
N LEU A 173 4.15 6.93 20.14
CA LEU A 173 4.32 7.21 21.58
C LEU A 173 2.97 7.19 22.31
N GLU A 174 1.93 7.74 21.71
CA GLU A 174 0.58 7.80 22.28
C GLU A 174 -0.04 6.42 22.49
N TYR A 175 0.31 5.44 21.64
CA TYR A 175 -0.04 4.03 21.86
C TYR A 175 0.39 3.52 23.26
N TYR A 176 1.44 4.11 23.83
CA TYR A 176 1.96 3.83 25.16
C TYR A 176 1.70 4.96 26.16
N SER A 177 0.60 5.71 26.01
CA SER A 177 0.22 6.87 26.84
C SER A 177 0.26 6.62 28.36
N ARG A 178 0.02 5.38 28.81
CA ARG A 178 0.08 4.99 30.24
C ARG A 178 1.50 4.95 30.81
N VAL A 179 2.54 5.01 29.97
CA VAL A 179 3.95 4.99 30.37
C VAL A 179 4.46 6.43 30.41
N ARG A 180 5.02 6.84 31.55
CA ARG A 180 5.33 8.26 31.81
C ARG A 180 6.42 8.86 30.92
N SER A 181 7.53 8.15 30.67
CA SER A 181 8.66 8.69 29.90
C SER A 181 8.76 8.08 28.52
N ASP A 182 9.16 8.89 27.53
CA ASP A 182 9.32 8.43 26.14
C ASP A 182 10.38 7.35 26.01
N GLU A 183 11.48 7.44 26.76
CA GLU A 183 12.48 6.38 26.82
C GLU A 183 11.87 5.03 27.27
N ARG A 184 10.99 5.05 28.28
CA ARG A 184 10.30 3.84 28.74
C ARG A 184 9.29 3.34 27.71
N LYS A 185 8.61 4.23 26.98
CA LYS A 185 7.73 3.87 25.86
C LYS A 185 8.52 3.15 24.77
N VAL A 186 9.65 3.73 24.35
CA VAL A 186 10.56 3.14 23.36
C VAL A 186 11.03 1.77 23.81
N ARG A 187 11.57 1.66 25.03
CA ARG A 187 12.07 0.39 25.57
C ARG A 187 10.98 -0.68 25.67
N LEU A 188 9.78 -0.31 26.16
CA LEU A 188 8.65 -1.24 26.27
C LEU A 188 8.15 -1.70 24.90
N SER A 189 8.07 -0.78 23.93
CA SER A 189 7.60 -1.10 22.59
C SER A 189 8.52 -2.11 21.90
N ARG A 190 9.84 -1.91 22.01
CA ARG A 190 10.87 -2.81 21.49
C ARG A 190 10.86 -4.15 22.23
N PHE A 191 10.70 -4.15 23.56
CA PHE A 191 10.53 -5.37 24.33
C PHE A 191 9.37 -6.22 23.78
N ARG A 192 8.19 -5.61 23.62
CA ARG A 192 6.99 -6.29 23.11
C ARG A 192 7.18 -6.81 21.70
N PHE A 193 7.87 -6.04 20.86
CA PHE A 193 8.23 -6.46 19.51
C PHE A 193 9.10 -7.72 19.53
N TYR A 194 10.20 -7.73 20.31
CA TYR A 194 11.07 -8.91 20.38
C TYR A 194 10.39 -10.12 21.01
N VAL A 195 9.47 -9.93 21.95
CA VAL A 195 8.64 -11.04 22.46
C VAL A 195 7.81 -11.63 21.32
N ALA A 196 7.18 -10.81 20.49
CA ALA A 196 6.38 -11.28 19.35
C ALA A 196 7.23 -12.04 18.33
N VAL A 197 8.47 -11.59 18.06
CA VAL A 197 9.42 -12.32 17.21
C VAL A 197 9.81 -13.67 17.84
N GLY A 198 10.15 -13.70 19.14
CA GLY A 198 10.47 -14.97 19.81
C GLY A 198 9.31 -15.96 19.76
N LEU A 199 8.08 -15.48 19.94
CA LEU A 199 6.87 -16.30 19.81
C LEU A 199 6.66 -16.80 18.38
N SER A 200 6.91 -15.96 17.35
CA SER A 200 6.78 -16.38 15.95
C SER A 200 7.79 -17.46 15.56
N TRP A 201 8.93 -17.53 16.26
CA TRP A 201 9.93 -18.60 16.14
C TRP A 201 9.63 -19.84 17.02
N GLY A 202 8.44 -19.92 17.62
CA GLY A 202 8.01 -21.06 18.43
C GLY A 202 8.57 -21.09 19.85
N MET A 203 9.17 -20.01 20.35
CA MET A 203 9.61 -19.95 21.75
C MET A 203 8.41 -19.89 22.70
N LYS A 204 8.51 -20.60 23.83
CA LYS A 204 7.54 -20.44 24.94
C LYS A 204 7.69 -19.06 25.60
N GLY A 205 6.62 -18.54 26.20
CA GLY A 205 6.56 -17.16 26.72
C GLY A 205 7.74 -16.73 27.62
N ALA A 206 8.21 -17.59 28.53
CA ALA A 206 9.38 -17.27 29.35
C ALA A 206 10.68 -17.16 28.54
N ARG A 207 10.88 -18.05 27.55
CA ARG A 207 12.04 -18.01 26.65
C ARG A 207 11.98 -16.80 25.72
N ALA A 208 10.79 -16.46 25.21
CA ALA A 208 10.58 -15.26 24.38
C ALA A 208 10.88 -13.97 25.16
N ARG A 209 10.48 -13.88 26.44
CA ARG A 209 10.83 -12.73 27.31
C ARG A 209 12.32 -12.61 27.57
N ARG A 210 13.02 -13.73 27.82
CA ARG A 210 14.49 -13.73 27.97
C ARG A 210 15.20 -13.32 26.68
N PHE A 211 14.72 -13.82 25.54
CA PHE A 211 15.20 -13.40 24.22
C PHE A 211 15.04 -11.88 24.02
N ALA A 212 13.86 -11.34 24.33
CA ALA A 212 13.58 -9.91 24.23
C ALA A 212 14.45 -9.04 25.13
N ALA A 213 14.69 -9.47 26.38
CA ALA A 213 15.57 -8.76 27.29
C ALA A 213 17.00 -8.68 26.74
N ARG A 214 17.56 -9.82 26.28
CA ARG A 214 18.89 -9.86 25.67
C ARG A 214 18.99 -8.97 24.42
N LYS A 215 17.96 -8.97 23.57
CA LYS A 215 17.94 -8.12 22.37
C LYS A 215 17.94 -6.63 22.70
N LEU A 216 17.23 -6.22 23.74
CA LEU A 216 17.29 -4.83 24.23
C LEU A 216 18.67 -4.48 24.76
N ASP A 217 19.30 -5.38 25.51
CA ASP A 217 20.63 -5.14 26.06
C ASP A 217 21.68 -5.04 24.94
N GLU A 218 21.58 -5.86 23.89
CA GLU A 218 22.38 -5.75 22.66
C GLU A 218 22.18 -4.40 21.97
N ALA A 219 20.94 -3.93 21.85
CA ALA A 219 20.62 -2.65 21.22
C ALA A 219 21.10 -1.43 22.03
N CYS A 220 21.27 -1.58 23.35
CA CYS A 220 21.83 -0.54 24.23
C CYS A 220 23.36 -0.49 24.20
N ARG A 221 24.05 -1.49 23.63
CA ARG A 221 25.51 -1.42 23.45
C ARG A 221 25.83 -0.50 22.27
N PRO A 222 26.84 0.38 22.38
CA PRO A 222 27.28 1.17 21.24
C PRO A 222 27.69 0.22 20.11
N LYS A 223 26.99 0.29 18.98
CA LYS A 223 27.43 -0.40 17.76
C LYS A 223 28.78 0.20 17.40
N GLN A 224 29.84 -0.57 17.49
CA GLN A 224 31.16 -0.23 16.97
C GLN A 224 30.95 0.04 15.47
N ARG A 225 30.82 1.31 15.09
CA ARG A 225 30.61 1.71 13.71
C ARG A 225 31.87 1.32 12.95
N TYR A 226 31.76 0.35 12.05
CA TYR A 226 32.70 0.19 10.95
C TYR A 226 32.63 1.48 10.12
N LEU A 227 33.58 2.37 10.37
CA LEU A 227 34.00 3.43 9.47
C LEU A 227 34.77 2.75 8.32
N ASP A 228 34.10 2.15 7.35
CA ASP A 228 34.76 1.54 6.18
C ASP A 228 33.88 1.56 4.91
N PHE A 229 33.18 2.67 4.68
CA PHE A 229 32.55 2.94 3.37
C PHE A 229 32.71 4.40 2.96
N MET A 230 33.93 4.93 3.02
CA MET A 230 34.38 6.13 2.29
C MET A 230 35.92 6.11 2.10
N SER A 231 36.46 5.03 1.54
CA SER A 231 37.80 5.02 0.92
C SER A 231 37.68 4.51 -0.50
#